data_AF-A0A7W1JZS7-F1
#
_entry.id   AF-A0A7W1JZS7-F1
#
_cell.length_a   1.000
_cell.length_b   1.000
_cell.length_c   1.000
_cell.angle_alpha   90.00
_cell.angle_beta   90.00
_cell.angle_gamma   90.00
#
_symmetry.space_group_name_H-M   'P 1'
#
loop_
_entity.id
_entity.type
_entity.pdbx_description
1 polymer ?
#
loop_
_entity_poly.entity_id
_entity_poly.type
_entity_poly.pdbx_seq_one_letter_code
_entity_poly.pdbx_strand_id
1 'polypeptide(L)'
;MLADQLDYFVGVDPHRDSHALAVVDVVSGAVVFEATVAASSSGYAKALRLAEERAAGRRAFAVEGTGSFGAGLTRFLTGSGERVLEVGRLRRERRTGGKTDALDAIRAARSALATKRPGT
;
A
#
# COMPACT_ATOMS: atom_id res chain seq x y z
N MET A 1 -8.64 -20.10 1.99
CA MET A 1 -7.87 -19.63 3.18
C MET A 1 -8.37 -18.24 3.60
N LEU A 2 -8.12 -17.74 4.82
CA LEU A 2 -8.42 -16.35 5.26
C LEU A 2 -7.74 -15.24 4.40
N ALA A 3 -6.94 -15.66 3.42
CA ALA A 3 -6.30 -14.86 2.39
C ALA A 3 -7.23 -14.51 1.20
N ASP A 4 -8.32 -15.26 0.98
CA ASP A 4 -9.23 -15.14 -0.18
C ASP A 4 -10.41 -14.19 0.06
N GLN A 5 -10.35 -13.39 1.12
CA GLN A 5 -11.44 -12.49 1.52
C GLN A 5 -10.93 -11.07 1.74
N LEU A 6 -10.02 -10.60 0.89
CA LEU A 6 -9.69 -9.18 0.83
C LEU A 6 -10.53 -8.53 -0.25
N ASP A 7 -11.17 -7.43 0.09
CA ASP A 7 -11.91 -6.58 -0.84
C ASP A 7 -10.95 -5.56 -1.47
N TYR A 8 -9.91 -5.15 -0.73
CA TYR A 8 -8.96 -4.12 -1.16
C TYR A 8 -7.51 -4.45 -0.83
N PHE A 9 -6.61 -3.96 -1.68
CA PHE A 9 -5.21 -3.76 -1.35
C PHE A 9 -4.88 -2.28 -1.25
N VAL A 10 -4.16 -1.89 -0.20
CA VAL A 10 -3.61 -0.54 -0.04
C VAL A 10 -2.12 -0.61 -0.31
N GLY A 11 -1.72 -0.27 -1.52
CA GLY A 11 -0.32 -0.22 -1.91
C GLY A 11 0.35 1.03 -1.36
N VAL A 12 1.58 0.88 -0.87
CA VAL A 12 2.36 1.98 -0.33
C VAL A 12 3.77 1.94 -0.91
N ASP A 13 4.19 3.08 -1.49
CA ASP A 13 5.59 3.36 -1.80
C ASP A 13 6.14 4.37 -0.77
N PRO A 14 6.95 3.90 0.20
CA PRO A 14 7.55 4.77 1.19
C PRO A 14 8.78 5.50 0.64
N HIS A 15 8.77 6.83 0.74
CA HIS A 15 9.96 7.67 0.58
C HIS A 15 10.34 8.37 1.90
N ARG A 16 11.39 9.21 1.85
CA ARG A 16 12.04 9.77 3.03
C ARG A 16 11.11 10.69 3.81
N ASP A 17 10.42 11.56 3.08
CA ASP A 17 9.60 12.63 3.66
C ASP A 17 8.09 12.40 3.42
N SER A 18 7.73 11.45 2.56
CA SER A 18 6.35 11.15 2.19
C SER A 18 6.14 9.67 1.87
N HIS A 19 4.88 9.24 1.91
CA HIS A 19 4.42 7.92 1.48
C HIS A 19 3.31 8.11 0.46
N ALA A 20 3.48 7.52 -0.72
CA ALA A 20 2.42 7.43 -1.71
C ALA A 20 1.54 6.21 -1.39
N LEU A 21 0.23 6.37 -1.51
CA LEU A 21 -0.78 5.34 -1.26
C LEU A 21 -1.67 5.18 -2.49
N ALA A 22 -2.03 3.93 -2.78
CA ALA A 22 -3.05 3.59 -3.76
C ALA A 22 -3.96 2.49 -3.23
N VAL A 23 -5.26 2.67 -3.34
CA VAL A 23 -6.26 1.65 -3.01
C VAL A 23 -6.71 0.98 -4.30
N VAL A 24 -6.61 -0.35 -4.32
CA VAL A 24 -6.99 -1.19 -5.45
C VAL A 24 -8.07 -2.17 -5.02
N ASP A 25 -9.18 -2.19 -5.76
CA ASP A 25 -10.25 -3.17 -5.61
C ASP A 25 -9.79 -4.54 -6.12
N VAL A 26 -10.00 -5.59 -5.32
CA VAL A 26 -9.48 -6.95 -5.60
C VAL A 26 -10.21 -7.62 -6.76
N VAL A 27 -11.51 -7.37 -6.91
CA VAL A 27 -12.35 -8.01 -7.93
C VAL A 27 -12.05 -7.42 -9.31
N SER A 28 -12.22 -6.11 -9.44
CA SER A 28 -12.06 -5.37 -10.68
C SER A 28 -10.60 -5.06 -11.02
N GLY A 29 -9.70 -5.00 -10.02
CA GLY A 29 -8.33 -4.51 -10.19
C GLY A 29 -8.26 -2.99 -10.41
N ALA A 30 -9.36 -2.27 -10.24
CA ALA A 30 -9.45 -0.83 -10.43
C ALA A 30 -8.74 -0.09 -9.29
N VAL A 31 -8.04 1.00 -9.64
CA VAL A 31 -7.53 1.96 -8.65
C VAL A 31 -8.72 2.85 -8.24
N VAL A 32 -9.10 2.81 -6.97
CA VAL A 32 -10.27 3.55 -6.46
C VAL A 32 -9.88 4.81 -5.70
N PHE A 33 -8.62 4.92 -5.28
CA PHE A 33 -8.11 6.08 -4.57
C PHE A 33 -6.59 6.16 -4.63
N GLU A 34 -6.04 7.37 -4.67
CA GLU A 34 -4.61 7.66 -4.58
C GLU A 34 -4.40 8.85 -3.64
N ALA A 35 -3.33 8.82 -2.85
CA ALA A 35 -2.97 9.94 -1.99
C ALA A 35 -1.48 9.93 -1.64
N THR A 36 -1.00 11.08 -1.18
CA THR A 36 0.33 11.21 -0.57
C THR A 36 0.16 11.74 0.85
N VAL A 37 0.85 11.11 1.80
CA VAL A 37 0.93 11.55 3.20
C VAL A 37 2.37 11.82 3.59
N ALA A 38 2.59 12.61 4.64
CA ALA A 38 3.92 12.83 5.19
C ALA A 38 4.45 11.57 5.89
N ALA A 39 5.78 11.38 5.89
CA ALA A 39 6.45 10.33 6.65
C ALA A 39 6.57 10.72 8.14
N SER A 40 5.43 10.86 8.82
CA SER A 40 5.33 11.29 10.21
C SER A 40 4.18 10.57 10.93
N SER A 41 4.14 10.60 12.26
CA SER A 41 3.06 9.97 13.04
C SER A 41 1.67 10.47 12.63
N SER A 42 1.51 11.76 12.35
CA SER A 42 0.24 12.32 11.86
C SER A 42 -0.07 11.88 10.43
N GLY A 43 0.95 11.73 9.58
CA GLY A 43 0.81 11.16 8.24
C GLY A 43 0.40 9.68 8.27
N TYR A 44 0.90 8.90 9.23
CA TYR A 44 0.52 7.50 9.40
C TYR A 44 -0.93 7.34 9.84
N ALA A 45 -1.35 8.15 10.82
CA ALA A 45 -2.76 8.21 11.22
C ALA A 45 -3.66 8.64 10.04
N LYS A 46 -3.22 9.60 9.24
CA LYS A 46 -3.92 10.02 8.01
C LYS A 46 -4.00 8.89 6.98
N ALA A 47 -2.92 8.14 6.77
CA ALA A 47 -2.92 6.99 5.87
C ALA A 47 -3.93 5.92 6.29
N LEU A 48 -3.96 5.58 7.58
CA LEU A 48 -4.92 4.61 8.12
C LEU A 48 -6.36 5.09 7.92
N ARG A 49 -6.65 6.35 8.29
CA ARG A 49 -7.98 6.94 8.10
C ARG A 49 -8.42 6.94 6.63
N LEU A 50 -7.52 7.32 5.71
CA LEU A 50 -7.83 7.29 4.28
C LEU A 50 -8.13 5.86 3.79
N ALA A 51 -7.40 4.87 4.30
CA ALA A 51 -7.68 3.47 3.99
C ALA A 51 -9.04 3.03 4.55
N GLU A 52 -9.40 3.41 5.77
CA GLU A 52 -10.72 3.13 6.35
C GLU A 52 -11.86 3.77 5.55
N GLU A 53 -11.69 5.01 5.10
CA GLU A 53 -12.69 5.75 4.32
C GLU A 53 -12.85 5.21 2.88
N ARG A 54 -11.78 4.68 2.28
CA ARG A 54 -11.73 4.33 0.84
C ARG A 54 -11.70 2.83 0.58
N ALA A 55 -11.38 2.03 1.59
CA ALA A 55 -11.37 0.57 1.57
C ALA A 55 -12.19 0.06 2.78
N ALA A 56 -13.49 0.35 2.77
CA ALA A 56 -14.42 0.02 3.85
C ALA A 56 -14.58 -1.51 4.10
N GLY A 57 -14.14 -2.32 3.14
CA GLY A 57 -14.08 -3.78 3.26
C GLY A 57 -12.82 -4.28 3.96
N ARG A 58 -12.60 -5.59 3.86
CA ARG A 58 -11.39 -6.25 4.35
C ARG A 58 -10.21 -5.82 3.50
N ARG A 59 -9.15 -5.33 4.14
CA ARG A 59 -7.99 -4.77 3.44
C ARG A 59 -6.67 -5.32 3.97
N ALA A 60 -5.65 -5.22 3.13
CA ALA A 60 -4.27 -5.41 3.53
C ALA A 60 -3.40 -4.32 2.90
N PHE A 61 -2.39 -3.88 3.63
CA PHE A 61 -1.39 -2.94 3.15
C PHE A 61 -0.26 -3.69 2.48
N ALA A 62 0.06 -3.32 1.25
CA ALA A 62 1.16 -3.86 0.46
C ALA A 62 2.28 -2.80 0.43
N VAL A 63 3.29 -2.96 1.28
CA VAL A 63 4.31 -1.93 1.55
C VAL A 63 5.64 -2.33 0.91
N GLU A 64 6.20 -1.44 0.08
CA GLU A 64 7.57 -1.60 -0.43
C GLU A 64 8.59 -1.28 0.67
N GLY A 65 9.46 -2.24 1.00
CA GLY A 65 10.59 -2.00 1.91
C GLY A 65 10.17 -1.69 3.36
N THR A 66 9.51 -2.65 4.00
CA THR A 66 9.04 -2.56 5.41
C THR A 66 10.17 -2.31 6.42
N GLY A 67 11.42 -2.60 6.07
CA GLY A 67 12.60 -2.36 6.91
C GLY A 67 13.35 -1.03 6.66
N SER A 68 12.88 -0.17 5.75
CA SER A 68 13.56 1.09 5.38
C SER A 68 12.65 2.29 5.63
N PHE A 69 12.41 3.16 4.64
CA PHE A 69 11.50 4.30 4.76
C PHE A 69 10.08 3.89 5.20
N GLY A 70 9.66 2.66 4.92
CA GLY A 70 8.37 2.11 5.35
C GLY A 70 8.31 1.60 6.79
N ALA A 71 9.43 1.58 7.54
CA ALA A 71 9.47 0.93 8.86
C ALA A 71 8.57 1.59 9.90
N GLY A 72 8.55 2.92 9.94
CA GLY A 72 7.68 3.68 10.85
C GLY A 72 6.20 3.41 10.58
N LEU A 73 5.79 3.51 9.31
CA LEU A 73 4.41 3.24 8.90
C LEU A 73 4.03 1.77 9.14
N THR A 74 4.90 0.83 8.80
CA THR A 74 4.65 -0.62 9.00
C THR A 74 4.42 -0.93 10.47
N ARG A 75 5.25 -0.39 11.37
CA ARG A 75 5.06 -0.55 12.81
C ARG A 75 3.74 0.04 13.28
N PHE A 76 3.38 1.23 12.79
CA PHE A 76 2.12 1.88 13.14
C PHE A 76 0.90 1.06 12.71
N LEU A 77 0.90 0.59 11.46
CA LEU A 77 -0.19 -0.21 10.89
C LEU A 77 -0.35 -1.54 11.62
N THR A 78 0.74 -2.29 11.82
CA THR A 78 0.70 -3.55 12.57
C THR A 78 0.24 -3.34 14.01
N GLY A 79 0.70 -2.27 14.67
CA GLY A 79 0.26 -1.90 16.02
C GLY A 79 -1.23 -1.50 16.10
N SER A 80 -1.81 -1.08 14.97
CA SER A 80 -3.24 -0.75 14.83
C SER A 80 -4.09 -1.97 14.42
N GLY A 81 -3.50 -3.16 14.33
CA GLY A 81 -4.19 -4.40 13.94
C GLY A 81 -4.34 -4.61 12.43
N GLU A 82 -3.74 -3.75 11.60
CA GLU A 82 -3.79 -3.89 10.15
C GLU A 82 -2.90 -5.02 9.64
N ARG A 83 -3.33 -5.67 8.57
CA ARG A 83 -2.53 -6.66 7.87
C ARG A 83 -1.53 -5.95 6.95
N VAL A 84 -0.24 -6.10 7.22
CA VAL A 84 0.84 -5.58 6.36
C VAL A 84 1.54 -6.73 5.64
N LEU A 85 1.71 -6.58 4.33
CA LEU A 85 2.44 -7.48 3.44
C LEU A 85 3.64 -6.72 2.89
N GLU A 86 4.82 -7.30 3.00
CA GLU A 86 6.00 -6.77 2.34
C GLU A 86 5.96 -7.12 0.85
N VAL A 87 6.13 -6.11 0.01
CA VAL A 87 6.28 -6.30 -1.44
C VAL A 87 7.74 -6.05 -1.81
N GLY A 88 8.30 -6.96 -2.60
CA GLY A 88 9.66 -6.82 -3.11
C GLY A 88 9.78 -5.57 -3.99
N ARG A 89 10.86 -4.82 -3.79
CA ARG A 89 11.19 -3.64 -4.59
C ARG A 89 11.51 -4.04 -6.02
N LEU A 90 10.60 -3.77 -6.95
CA LEU A 90 10.89 -3.87 -8.38
C LEU A 90 11.88 -2.75 -8.76
N ARG A 91 12.82 -3.03 -9.67
CA ARG A 91 13.91 -2.10 -10.03
C ARG A 91 13.33 -0.74 -10.46
N ARG A 92 13.62 0.31 -9.68
CA ARG A 92 13.26 1.70 -10.01
C ARG A 92 14.07 2.16 -11.21
N GLU A 93 13.40 2.40 -12.34
CA GLU A 93 13.93 3.32 -13.35
C GLU A 93 13.79 4.73 -12.78
N ARG A 94 14.91 5.39 -12.49
CA ARG A 94 14.93 6.77 -11.98
C ARG A 94 14.27 7.70 -13.00
N ARG A 95 13.02 8.09 -12.75
CA ARG A 95 12.32 9.15 -13.48
C ARG A 95 11.82 10.21 -12.50
N THR A 96 11.78 11.45 -12.94
CA THR A 96 11.49 12.66 -12.17
C THR A 96 10.10 12.63 -11.52
N GLY A 97 10.07 12.39 -10.20
CA GLY A 97 9.16 12.90 -9.15
C GLY A 97 7.63 12.77 -9.27
N GLY A 98 6.99 12.24 -8.22
CA GLY A 98 5.56 12.37 -7.89
C GLY A 98 4.64 11.40 -8.65
N LYS A 99 4.66 11.45 -9.98
CA LYS A 99 3.89 10.50 -10.82
C LYS A 99 4.41 9.08 -10.68
N THR A 100 5.71 8.93 -10.47
CA THR A 100 6.36 7.63 -10.26
C THR A 100 5.94 7.01 -8.93
N ASP A 101 5.92 7.79 -7.85
CA ASP A 101 5.61 7.28 -6.50
C ASP A 101 4.18 6.73 -6.41
N ALA A 102 3.21 7.43 -7.04
CA ALA A 102 1.82 6.95 -7.14
C ALA A 102 1.71 5.66 -7.96
N LEU A 103 2.43 5.57 -9.08
CA LEU A 103 2.51 4.35 -9.90
C LEU A 103 3.15 3.19 -9.13
N ASP A 104 4.16 3.45 -8.31
CA ASP A 104 4.84 2.44 -7.50
C ASP A 104 3.93 1.96 -6.35
N ALA A 105 3.13 2.84 -5.74
CA ALA A 105 2.07 2.44 -4.81
C ALA A 105 1.02 1.53 -5.50
N ILE A 106 0.55 1.87 -6.70
CA ILE A 106 -0.37 1.01 -7.47
C ILE A 106 0.26 -0.34 -7.78
N ARG A 107 1.54 -0.36 -8.16
CA ARG A 107 2.29 -1.60 -8.44
C ARG A 107 2.42 -2.47 -7.20
N ALA A 108 2.68 -1.89 -6.04
CA ALA A 108 2.74 -2.64 -4.78
C ALA A 108 1.41 -3.35 -4.50
N ALA A 109 0.28 -2.64 -4.60
CA ALA A 109 -1.05 -3.24 -4.46
C ALA A 109 -1.31 -4.37 -5.48
N ARG A 110 -0.98 -4.14 -6.75
CA ARG A 110 -1.18 -5.13 -7.82
C ARG A 110 -0.29 -6.37 -7.67
N SER A 111 0.94 -6.22 -7.19
CA SER A 111 1.83 -7.35 -6.91
C SER A 111 1.26 -8.25 -5.80
N ALA A 112 0.71 -7.64 -4.75
CA ALA A 112 0.02 -8.39 -3.70
C ALA A 112 -1.24 -9.10 -4.22
N LEU A 113 -2.01 -8.44 -5.10
CA LEU A 113 -3.17 -9.03 -5.78
C LEU A 113 -2.77 -10.24 -6.65
N ALA A 114 -1.71 -10.12 -7.44
CA ALA A 114 -1.22 -11.20 -8.31
C ALA A 114 -0.70 -12.41 -7.50
N THR A 115 -0.08 -12.17 -6.35
CA THR A 115 0.38 -13.26 -5.45
C THR A 115 -0.80 -14.01 -4.81
N LYS A 116 -1.96 -13.36 -4.66
CA LYS A 116 -3.18 -14.00 -4.14
C LYS A 116 -3.96 -14.79 -5.18
N ARG A 117 -3.94 -14.39 -6.45
CA ARG A 117 -4.54 -15.19 -7.51
C ARG A 117 -3.57 -16.34 -7.84
N PRO A 118 -3.86 -17.61 -7.49
CA PRO A 118 -3.04 -18.70 -8.00
C PRO A 118 -3.03 -18.62 -9.53
N GLY A 119 -1.83 -18.71 -10.11
CA GLY A 119 -1.69 -18.81 -11.56
C GLY A 119 -2.54 -19.96 -12.06
N THR A 120 -3.44 -19.67 -12.99
CA THR A 120 -4.25 -20.65 -13.73
C THR A 120 -3.40 -21.72 -14.36
#